data_AF-A0A8S3XGN9-F1
#
_entry.id   AF-A0A8S3XGN9-F1
#
_cell.length_a   1.000
_cell.length_b   1.000
_cell.length_c   1.000
_cell.angle_alpha   90.00
_cell.angle_beta   90.00
_cell.angle_gamma   90.00
#
_symmetry.space_group_name_H-M   'P 1'
#
loop_
_entity.id
_entity.type
_entity.pdbx_description
1 polymer ?
#
loop_
_entity_poly.entity_id
_entity_poly.type
_entity_poly.pdbx_seq_one_letter_code
_entity_poly.pdbx_strand_id
1 'polypeptide(L)'
;MSLISKWLISIILLIFFIDRGFCIKCWNCRSSYDPNCADPFDNTTIPVMECDEKLGLAHLPGTKSSMCRKIRQKVNGEWHYFRDCAYLGEAGIQGDERSCLMRTGTNNTIIEYCTCNSKDGCNSSSLISPVHIVIFTLSYISRFILNIFS
;
A
#
# COMPACT_ATOMS: atom_id res chain seq x y z
N MET A 1 30.55 37.72 14.35
CA MET A 1 29.57 36.64 14.03
C MET A 1 29.68 35.57 15.10
N SER A 2 28.65 35.41 15.94
CA SER A 2 28.71 34.51 17.10
C SER A 2 28.94 33.06 16.68
N LEU A 3 29.64 32.27 17.51
CA LEU A 3 29.82 30.82 17.28
C LEU A 3 28.48 30.10 17.03
N ILE A 4 27.42 30.58 17.67
CA ILE A 4 26.04 30.12 17.52
C ILE A 4 25.54 30.33 16.08
N SER A 5 25.86 31.46 15.43
CA SER A 5 25.42 31.72 14.06
C SER A 5 26.09 30.79 13.05
N LYS A 6 27.34 30.36 13.29
CA LYS A 6 28.06 29.41 12.42
C LYS A 6 27.50 27.99 12.52
N TRP A 7 27.16 27.54 13.74
CA TRP A 7 26.51 26.25 13.97
C TRP A 7 25.12 26.18 13.32
N LEU A 8 24.33 27.24 13.46
CA LEU A 8 23.02 27.34 12.80
C LEU A 8 23.14 27.25 11.28
N ILE A 9 24.08 27.99 10.67
CA ILE A 9 24.33 27.94 9.23
C ILE A 9 24.79 26.54 8.79
N SER A 10 25.65 25.88 9.59
CA SER A 10 26.14 24.53 9.32
C SER A 10 25.02 23.47 9.39
N ILE A 11 24.12 23.57 10.37
CA ILE A 11 22.98 22.65 10.51
C ILE A 11 22.00 22.84 9.35
N ILE A 12 21.73 24.10 8.97
CA ILE A 12 20.86 24.43 7.83
C ILE A 12 21.45 23.84 6.54
N LEU A 13 22.76 24.02 6.28
CA LEU A 13 23.45 23.42 5.13
C LEU A 13 23.38 21.88 5.15
N LEU A 14 23.61 21.25 6.31
CA LEU A 14 23.49 19.79 6.46
C LEU A 14 22.09 19.26 6.13
N ILE A 15 21.04 19.97 6.53
CA ILE A 15 19.64 19.61 6.20
C ILE A 15 19.38 19.69 4.69
N PHE A 16 19.98 20.66 3.99
CA PHE A 16 19.89 20.77 2.52
C PHE A 16 20.59 19.64 1.76
N PHE A 17 21.51 18.89 2.39
CA PHE A 17 22.16 17.72 1.80
C PHE A 17 21.49 16.38 2.15
N ILE A 18 20.40 16.40 2.92
CA ILE A 18 19.64 15.18 3.23
C ILE A 18 18.68 14.90 2.07
N ASP A 19 19.23 14.35 0.98
CA ASP A 19 18.42 13.77 -0.09
C ASP A 19 18.01 12.35 0.33
N ARG A 20 16.92 12.24 1.09
CA ARG A 20 16.37 10.94 1.49
C ARG A 20 15.37 10.49 0.43
N GLY A 21 15.87 9.84 -0.62
CA GLY A 21 15.02 9.07 -1.53
C GLY A 21 14.58 7.76 -0.87
N PHE A 22 13.54 7.80 -0.03
CA PHE A 22 12.93 6.57 0.49
C PHE A 22 12.11 5.90 -0.63
N CYS A 23 12.39 4.62 -0.89
CA CYS A 23 11.57 3.81 -1.79
C CYS A 23 10.35 3.26 -1.02
N ILE A 24 9.24 3.03 -1.73
CA ILE A 24 8.04 2.44 -1.16
C ILE A 24 8.33 1.02 -0.65
N LYS A 25 7.68 0.64 0.44
CA LYS A 25 7.73 -0.72 1.01
C LYS A 25 6.41 -1.43 0.79
N CYS A 26 6.44 -2.68 0.35
CA CYS A 26 5.24 -3.45 0.05
C CYS A 26 5.30 -4.84 0.66
N TRP A 27 4.13 -5.44 0.92
CA TRP A 27 4.06 -6.86 1.24
C TRP A 27 4.40 -7.67 -0.01
N ASN A 28 5.30 -8.64 0.13
CA ASN A 28 5.65 -9.59 -0.90
C ASN A 28 5.32 -11.01 -0.42
N CYS A 29 4.22 -11.57 -0.91
CA CYS A 29 3.78 -12.89 -0.49
C CYS A 29 2.82 -13.53 -1.49
N ARG A 30 2.62 -14.84 -1.33
CA ARG A 30 1.71 -15.64 -2.12
C ARG A 30 0.93 -16.62 -1.24
N SER A 31 -0.39 -16.65 -1.39
CA SER A 31 -1.27 -17.52 -0.57
C SER A 31 -1.12 -19.02 -0.83
N SER A 32 -0.46 -19.42 -1.92
CA SER A 32 -0.17 -20.84 -2.20
C SER A 32 0.96 -21.40 -1.33
N TYR A 33 1.83 -20.54 -0.80
CA TYR A 33 2.96 -20.94 0.06
C TYR A 33 2.74 -20.54 1.52
N ASP A 34 2.10 -19.40 1.75
CA ASP A 34 1.80 -18.89 3.08
C ASP A 34 0.30 -18.54 3.18
N PRO A 35 -0.49 -19.31 3.95
CA PRO A 35 -1.92 -19.05 4.11
C PRO A 35 -2.21 -17.67 4.73
N ASN A 36 -1.28 -17.08 5.48
CA ASN A 36 -1.42 -15.75 6.07
C ASN A 36 -1.50 -14.64 4.99
N CYS A 37 -1.03 -14.92 3.77
CA CYS A 37 -1.10 -13.98 2.65
C CYS A 37 -2.51 -13.87 2.02
N ALA A 38 -3.45 -14.73 2.40
CA ALA A 38 -4.83 -14.74 1.89
C ALA A 38 -5.61 -13.46 2.26
N ASP A 39 -6.94 -13.45 2.03
CA ASP A 39 -7.85 -12.49 2.65
C ASP A 39 -8.77 -13.25 3.63
N PRO A 40 -8.85 -12.86 4.91
CA PRO A 40 -8.16 -11.72 5.53
C PRO A 40 -6.64 -11.89 5.57
N PHE A 41 -5.92 -10.79 5.37
CA PHE A 41 -4.45 -10.75 5.38
C PHE A 41 -3.93 -10.73 6.81
N ASP A 42 -3.03 -11.64 7.13
CA ASP A 42 -2.30 -11.71 8.39
C ASP A 42 -0.82 -11.39 8.15
N ASN A 43 -0.35 -10.31 8.76
CA ASN A 43 1.02 -9.81 8.60
C ASN A 43 1.96 -10.19 9.75
N THR A 44 1.53 -11.07 10.67
CA THR A 44 2.31 -11.46 11.85
C THR A 44 3.65 -12.11 11.48
N THR A 45 3.68 -12.88 10.39
CA THR A 45 4.85 -13.67 9.97
C THR A 45 5.45 -13.20 8.64
N ILE A 46 4.77 -12.32 7.92
CA ILE A 46 5.18 -11.84 6.60
C ILE A 46 5.90 -10.51 6.81
N PRO A 47 7.16 -10.32 6.40
CA PRO A 47 7.85 -9.06 6.49
C PRO A 47 7.50 -8.11 5.34
N VAL A 48 7.55 -6.81 5.59
CA VAL A 48 7.45 -5.80 4.53
C VAL A 48 8.82 -5.64 3.87
N MET A 49 8.85 -5.52 2.54
CA MET A 49 10.10 -5.42 1.79
C MET A 49 10.20 -4.08 1.07
N GLU A 50 11.42 -3.54 0.94
CA GLU A 50 11.69 -2.34 0.16
C GLU A 50 11.68 -2.64 -1.34
N CYS A 51 10.99 -1.81 -2.14
CA CYS A 51 10.91 -1.98 -3.59
C CYS A 51 12.12 -1.39 -4.36
N ASP A 52 13.27 -1.20 -3.69
CA ASP A 52 14.49 -0.61 -4.27
C ASP A 52 15.35 -1.65 -5.01
N GLU A 53 14.79 -2.29 -6.04
CA GLU A 53 15.61 -3.05 -6.97
C GLU A 53 16.41 -2.09 -7.86
N LYS A 54 17.64 -1.75 -7.43
CA LYS A 54 18.56 -0.90 -8.20
C LYS A 54 18.84 -1.41 -9.61
N LEU A 55 18.73 -2.72 -9.85
CA LEU A 55 18.86 -3.32 -11.19
C LEU A 55 17.56 -3.36 -11.99
N GLY A 56 16.39 -3.12 -11.36
CA GLY A 56 15.08 -3.44 -11.93
C GLY A 56 14.87 -4.95 -12.11
N LEU A 57 13.75 -5.34 -12.72
CA LEU A 57 13.51 -6.75 -13.04
C LEU A 57 14.43 -7.18 -14.18
N ALA A 58 14.79 -8.46 -14.22
CA ALA A 58 15.59 -9.03 -15.30
C ALA A 58 15.05 -8.71 -16.72
N HIS A 59 13.73 -8.55 -16.85
CA HIS A 59 13.06 -8.20 -18.11
C HIS A 59 12.78 -6.69 -18.28
N LEU A 60 13.01 -5.87 -17.25
CA LEU A 60 12.80 -4.42 -17.23
C LEU A 60 13.96 -3.75 -16.46
N PRO A 61 15.18 -3.78 -17.02
CA PRO A 61 16.37 -3.28 -16.33
C PRO A 61 16.25 -1.78 -16.04
N GLY A 62 16.68 -1.36 -14.85
CA GLY A 62 16.68 0.05 -14.42
C GLY A 62 15.30 0.62 -14.04
N THR A 63 14.23 -0.17 -14.07
CA THR A 63 12.89 0.29 -13.64
C THR A 63 12.76 0.19 -12.13
N LYS A 64 12.44 1.32 -11.48
CA LYS A 64 12.14 1.35 -10.04
C LYS A 64 10.63 1.27 -9.81
N SER A 65 10.23 0.51 -8.80
CA SER A 65 8.83 0.44 -8.38
C SER A 65 8.50 1.58 -7.42
N SER A 66 7.43 2.31 -7.71
CA SER A 66 6.89 3.39 -6.85
C SER A 66 5.53 3.04 -6.24
N MET A 67 5.04 1.83 -6.48
CA MET A 67 3.69 1.40 -6.07
C MET A 67 3.73 -0.02 -5.52
N CYS A 68 2.72 -0.37 -4.73
CA CYS A 68 2.41 -1.75 -4.37
C CYS A 68 1.29 -2.29 -5.25
N ARG A 69 1.23 -3.62 -5.40
CA ARG A 69 0.10 -4.32 -6.00
C ARG A 69 -0.43 -5.45 -5.12
N LYS A 70 -1.73 -5.68 -5.23
CA LYS A 70 -2.44 -6.87 -4.77
C LYS A 70 -3.17 -7.47 -5.97
N ILE A 71 -3.01 -8.77 -6.18
CA ILE A 71 -3.67 -9.51 -7.24
C ILE A 71 -4.51 -10.61 -6.61
N ARG A 72 -5.79 -10.65 -6.97
CA ARG A 72 -6.72 -11.73 -6.63
C ARG A 72 -7.00 -12.53 -7.88
N GLN A 73 -6.63 -13.79 -7.88
CA GLN A 73 -6.81 -14.68 -9.02
C GLN A 73 -7.71 -15.84 -8.62
N LYS A 74 -8.81 -16.03 -9.35
CA LYS A 74 -9.67 -17.20 -9.21
C LYS A 74 -9.30 -18.22 -10.30
N VAL A 75 -8.86 -19.41 -9.93
CA VAL A 75 -8.60 -20.53 -10.86
C VAL A 75 -9.39 -21.74 -10.38
N ASN A 76 -10.14 -22.39 -11.28
CA ASN A 76 -10.93 -23.59 -10.95
C ASN A 76 -11.88 -23.43 -9.74
N GLY A 77 -12.35 -22.21 -9.47
CA GLY A 77 -13.21 -21.92 -8.32
C GLY A 77 -12.48 -21.44 -7.06
N GLU A 78 -11.17 -21.62 -6.96
CA GLU A 78 -10.36 -21.27 -5.80
C GLU A 78 -9.68 -19.91 -5.97
N TRP A 79 -9.59 -19.14 -4.87
CA TRP A 79 -8.94 -17.85 -4.85
C TRP A 79 -7.49 -17.96 -4.40
N HIS A 80 -6.60 -17.32 -5.17
CA HIS A 80 -5.20 -17.14 -4.85
C HIS A 80 -4.88 -15.65 -4.75
N TYR A 81 -4.03 -15.30 -3.81
CA TYR A 81 -3.66 -13.93 -3.48
C TYR A 81 -2.17 -13.75 -3.68
N PHE A 82 -1.81 -12.68 -4.39
CA PHE A 82 -0.42 -12.28 -4.62
C PHE A 82 -0.26 -10.83 -4.22
N ARG A 83 0.79 -10.54 -3.46
CA ARG A 83 1.15 -9.18 -3.04
C ARG A 83 2.60 -8.97 -3.44
N ASP A 84 2.89 -7.85 -4.08
CA ASP A 84 4.21 -7.54 -4.64
C ASP A 84 4.38 -6.01 -4.81
N CYS A 85 5.61 -5.60 -5.14
CA CYS A 85 5.89 -4.29 -5.74
C CYS A 85 5.31 -4.20 -7.17
N ALA A 86 4.87 -3.02 -7.58
CA ALA A 86 4.32 -2.76 -8.91
C ALA A 86 5.20 -1.76 -9.67
N TYR A 87 5.81 -2.25 -10.75
CA TYR A 87 6.80 -1.51 -11.54
C TYR A 87 6.19 -0.77 -12.75
N LEU A 88 4.95 -1.11 -13.10
CA LEU A 88 4.25 -0.58 -14.26
C LEU A 88 2.80 -0.28 -13.91
N GLY A 89 2.19 0.64 -14.65
CA GLY A 89 0.81 1.06 -14.49
C GLY A 89 0.67 2.32 -13.65
N GLU A 90 -0.55 2.58 -13.20
CA GLU A 90 -0.91 3.71 -12.34
C GLU A 90 -1.52 3.20 -11.02
N ALA A 91 -1.52 4.02 -9.98
CA ALA A 91 -2.17 3.70 -8.73
C ALA A 91 -3.70 3.82 -8.90
N GLY A 92 -4.41 2.72 -8.71
CA GLY A 92 -5.86 2.66 -8.91
C GLY A 92 -6.30 2.89 -10.35
N ILE A 93 -7.55 3.29 -10.52
CA ILE A 93 -8.11 3.73 -11.81
C ILE A 93 -8.35 5.24 -11.72
N GLN A 94 -7.71 6.02 -12.59
CA GLN A 94 -7.77 7.49 -12.55
C GLN A 94 -7.33 8.08 -11.19
N GLY A 95 -6.40 7.41 -10.50
CA GLY A 95 -5.90 7.81 -9.18
C GLY A 95 -6.72 7.34 -7.97
N ASP A 96 -7.86 6.68 -8.18
CA ASP A 96 -8.61 6.06 -7.08
C ASP A 96 -8.10 4.64 -6.77
N GLU A 97 -7.27 4.52 -5.74
CA GLU A 97 -6.67 3.24 -5.30
C GLU A 97 -7.68 2.17 -4.87
N ARG A 98 -8.94 2.57 -4.60
CA ARG A 98 -10.01 1.64 -4.24
C ARG A 98 -10.54 0.89 -5.47
N SER A 99 -10.36 1.48 -6.64
CA SER A 99 -10.84 0.94 -7.89
C SER A 99 -9.82 -0.06 -8.45
N CYS A 100 -10.21 -1.33 -8.52
CA CYS A 100 -9.37 -2.41 -9.03
C CYS A 100 -9.78 -2.82 -10.45
N LEU A 101 -8.79 -3.14 -11.29
CA LEU A 101 -9.01 -3.60 -12.65
C LEU A 101 -9.28 -5.10 -12.67
N MET A 102 -10.48 -5.51 -13.09
CA MET A 102 -10.83 -6.91 -13.29
C MET A 102 -10.63 -7.34 -14.75
N ARG A 103 -10.05 -8.52 -14.95
CA ARG A 103 -9.90 -9.18 -16.26
C ARG A 103 -10.35 -10.63 -16.16
N THR A 104 -11.21 -11.04 -17.09
CA THR A 104 -11.64 -12.43 -17.21
C THR A 104 -10.82 -13.13 -18.28
N GLY A 105 -10.20 -14.24 -17.93
CA GLY A 105 -9.43 -15.10 -18.83
C GLY A 105 -10.24 -16.30 -19.33
N THR A 106 -9.54 -17.23 -19.99
CA THR A 106 -10.09 -18.53 -20.40
C THR A 106 -10.31 -19.46 -19.20
N ASN A 107 -11.23 -20.43 -19.34
CA ASN A 107 -11.54 -21.44 -18.31
C ASN A 107 -12.00 -20.84 -16.96
N ASN A 108 -12.91 -19.86 -16.99
CA ASN A 108 -13.46 -19.21 -15.79
C ASN A 108 -12.39 -18.60 -14.84
N THR A 109 -11.23 -18.24 -15.39
CA THR A 109 -10.18 -17.57 -14.63
C THR A 109 -10.54 -16.09 -14.48
N ILE A 110 -10.56 -15.57 -13.27
CA ILE A 110 -10.82 -14.14 -12.99
C ILE A 110 -9.59 -13.57 -12.30
N ILE A 111 -9.05 -12.46 -12.80
CA ILE A 111 -7.91 -11.77 -12.20
C ILE A 111 -8.30 -10.33 -11.90
N GLU A 112 -8.16 -9.91 -10.65
CA GLU A 112 -8.34 -8.54 -10.21
C GLU A 112 -6.99 -7.96 -9.80
N TYR A 113 -6.63 -6.81 -10.38
CA TYR A 113 -5.40 -6.08 -10.12
C TYR A 113 -5.74 -4.80 -9.35
N CYS A 114 -5.21 -4.67 -8.15
CA CYS A 114 -5.28 -3.45 -7.35
C CYS A 114 -3.86 -2.89 -7.17
N THR A 115 -3.66 -1.62 -7.48
CA THR A 115 -2.39 -0.90 -7.35
C THR A 115 -2.58 0.31 -6.45
N CYS A 116 -1.59 0.62 -5.62
CA CYS A 116 -1.64 1.74 -4.67
C CYS A 116 -0.23 2.28 -4.40
N ASN A 117 -0.13 3.54 -4.01
CA ASN A 117 1.12 4.19 -3.60
C ASN A 117 0.94 5.21 -2.47
N SER A 118 -0.23 5.28 -1.85
CA SER A 118 -0.56 6.20 -0.77
C SER A 118 0.28 6.01 0.49
N LYS A 119 0.76 4.79 0.76
CA LYS A 119 1.61 4.46 1.92
C LYS A 119 2.35 3.14 1.74
N ASP A 120 3.38 2.96 2.57
CA ASP A 120 4.02 1.65 2.75
C ASP A 120 2.99 0.59 3.17
N GLY A 121 3.07 -0.58 2.55
CA GLY A 121 2.19 -1.71 2.81
C GLY A 121 0.73 -1.43 2.45
N CYS A 122 0.42 -0.46 1.59
CA CYS A 122 -0.96 -0.17 1.14
C CYS A 122 -1.64 -1.41 0.52
N ASN A 123 -0.86 -2.34 -0.03
CA ASN A 123 -1.36 -3.61 -0.55
C ASN A 123 -1.68 -4.65 0.54
N SER A 124 -1.80 -4.28 1.82
CA SER A 124 -2.37 -5.12 2.88
C SER A 124 -3.90 -5.16 2.83
N SER A 125 -4.53 -4.04 2.48
CA SER A 125 -5.95 -3.84 2.78
C SER A 125 -6.87 -4.73 1.95
N SER A 126 -7.91 -5.24 2.61
CA SER A 126 -9.22 -5.46 2.01
C SER A 126 -9.92 -4.09 1.88
N LEU A 127 -10.82 -3.92 0.91
CA LEU A 127 -11.63 -2.69 0.80
C LEU A 127 -12.37 -2.44 2.12
N ILE A 128 -11.83 -1.59 2.99
CA ILE A 128 -12.54 -1.17 4.20
C ILE A 128 -13.62 -0.23 3.70
N SER A 129 -14.87 -0.72 3.74
CA SER A 129 -16.03 0.10 3.44
C SER A 129 -16.08 1.28 4.43
N PRO A 130 -16.21 2.54 3.97
CA PRO A 130 -16.28 3.72 4.84
C PRO A 130 -17.49 3.71 5.79
N VAL A 131 -18.42 2.76 5.62
CA VAL A 131 -19.61 2.57 6.44
C VAL A 131 -19.29 2.45 7.93
N HIS A 132 -18.21 1.75 8.29
CA HIS A 132 -17.86 1.57 9.71
C HIS A 132 -17.43 2.89 10.38
N ILE A 133 -16.69 3.74 9.67
CA ILE A 133 -16.23 5.03 10.19
C ILE A 133 -17.42 5.96 10.44
N VAL A 134 -18.40 5.98 9.54
CA VAL A 134 -19.62 6.80 9.66
C VAL A 134 -20.50 6.38 10.84
N ILE A 135 -20.62 5.08 11.11
CA ILE A 135 -21.43 4.58 12.24
C ILE A 135 -20.79 5.00 13.58
N PHE A 136 -19.46 4.89 13.71
CA PHE A 136 -18.76 5.30 14.93
C PHE A 136 -18.87 6.80 15.18
N THR A 137 -18.71 7.64 14.16
CA THR A 137 -18.84 9.10 14.31
C THR A 137 -20.27 9.52 14.66
N LEU A 138 -21.29 8.94 14.03
CA LEU A 138 -22.70 9.22 14.34
C LEU A 138 -23.07 8.80 15.78
N SER A 139 -22.58 7.64 16.24
CA SER A 139 -22.83 7.16 17.60
C SER A 139 -22.21 8.07 18.67
N TYR A 140 -21.02 8.60 18.39
CA TYR A 140 -20.32 9.52 19.27
C TYR A 140 -21.01 10.89 19.33
N ILE A 141 -21.42 11.42 18.18
CA ILE A 141 -22.17 12.69 18.09
C ILE A 141 -23.52 12.58 18.81
N SER A 142 -24.24 11.46 18.66
CA SER A 142 -25.52 11.24 19.36
C SER A 142 -25.34 11.24 20.89
N ARG A 143 -24.31 10.55 21.41
CA ARG A 143 -24.01 10.56 22.85
C ARG A 143 -23.60 11.94 23.36
N PHE A 144 -22.84 12.69 22.57
CA PHE A 144 -22.44 14.06 22.92
C PHE A 144 -23.64 15.00 22.98
N ILE A 145 -24.58 14.91 22.04
CA ILE A 145 -25.82 15.69 22.03
C ILE A 145 -26.69 15.35 23.26
N LEU A 146 -26.86 14.06 23.57
CA LEU A 146 -27.64 13.64 24.74
C LEU A 146 -27.05 14.14 26.07
N ASN A 147 -25.71 14.26 26.17
CA ASN A 147 -25.04 14.84 27.33
C ASN A 147 -25.13 16.36 27.43
N ILE A 148 -25.45 17.08 26.35
CA ILE A 148 -25.63 18.54 26.36
C ILE A 148 -27.06 18.93 26.76
N PHE A 149 -28.03 18.08 26.44
CA PHE A 149 -29.46 18.31 26.72
C PHE A 149 -29.96 17.60 28.00
N SER A 150 -29.06 16.98 28.78
CA SER A 150 -29.31 16.46 30.12
C SER A 150 -28.57 17.30 31.16
#